data_AF-A0A376SAT9-F1
#
_entry.id   AF-A0A376SAT9-F1
#
_cell.length_a   1.000
_cell.length_b   1.000
_cell.length_c   1.000
_cell.angle_alpha   90.00
_cell.angle_beta   90.00
_cell.angle_gamma   90.00
#
_symmetry.space_group_name_H-M   'P 1'
#
loop_
_entity.id
_entity.type
_entity.pdbx_description
1 polymer ?
#
loop_
_entity_poly.entity_id
_entity_poly.type
_entity_poly.pdbx_seq_one_letter_code
_entity_poly.pdbx_strand_id
1 'polypeptide(L)'
;MTHPLPESRLADARNRANQMRPMVVQSSEDFYLAKARTLECIIPDVTSSPVICWMNGRKETFVSNEQHNMVVLYRRWKPINTTRRVKRCNRYWRQNLATHGISIWLLISILGKNKANDAINRLKNARDLRTNPVLQLNLANAYLQGGQPQEAANILNRYTFNNKDDSNGWDLLAQAEAALNNRDQELAARAEGYALAGRLRSGYFLVE
;
A
#
# COMPACT_ATOMS: atom_id res chain seq x y z
N MET A 1 -20.95 -21.59 10.24
CA MET A 1 -19.92 -21.83 9.20
C MET A 1 -20.40 -21.23 7.89
N THR A 2 -19.71 -20.26 7.29
CA THR A 2 -20.13 -19.61 6.02
C THR A 2 -19.79 -20.45 4.78
N HIS A 3 -18.78 -21.33 4.89
CA HIS A 3 -18.40 -22.28 3.85
C HIS A 3 -18.09 -23.66 4.48
N PRO A 4 -19.09 -24.55 4.64
CA PRO A 4 -18.86 -25.88 5.20
C PRO A 4 -17.96 -26.70 4.28
N LEU A 5 -17.02 -27.46 4.87
CA LEU A 5 -16.04 -28.27 4.16
C LEU A 5 -16.19 -29.77 4.51
N PRO A 6 -17.27 -30.43 4.06
CA PRO A 6 -17.44 -31.88 4.24
C PRO A 6 -16.48 -32.66 3.33
N GLU A 7 -16.23 -33.93 3.67
CA GLU A 7 -15.35 -34.80 2.89
C GLU A 7 -15.80 -34.96 1.43
N SER A 8 -17.11 -35.03 1.19
CA SER A 8 -17.68 -35.09 -0.16
C SER A 8 -17.27 -33.91 -1.03
N ARG A 9 -17.17 -32.70 -0.45
CA ARG A 9 -16.73 -31.48 -1.15
C ARG A 9 -15.24 -31.52 -1.47
N LEU A 10 -14.42 -32.09 -0.60
CA LEU A 10 -12.99 -32.28 -0.84
C LEU A 10 -12.76 -33.34 -1.93
N ALA A 11 -13.50 -34.45 -1.89
CA ALA A 11 -13.43 -35.51 -2.89
C ALA A 11 -13.83 -35.01 -4.29
N ASP A 12 -14.94 -34.27 -4.41
CA ASP A 12 -15.38 -33.67 -5.67
C ASP A 12 -14.34 -32.68 -6.22
N ALA A 13 -13.80 -31.78 -5.38
CA ALA A 13 -12.78 -30.81 -5.81
C ALA A 13 -11.51 -31.50 -6.34
N ARG A 14 -11.05 -32.58 -5.69
CA ARG A 14 -9.91 -33.38 -6.16
C ARG A 14 -10.20 -34.10 -7.47
N ASN A 15 -11.38 -34.72 -7.59
CA ASN A 15 -11.78 -35.43 -8.80
C ASN A 15 -11.80 -34.49 -10.01
N ARG A 16 -12.38 -33.29 -9.86
CA ARG A 16 -12.40 -32.26 -10.92
C ARG A 16 -11.00 -31.78 -11.29
N ALA A 17 -10.13 -31.52 -10.30
CA ALA A 17 -8.75 -31.11 -10.56
C ALA A 17 -7.96 -32.17 -11.34
N ASN A 18 -8.17 -33.46 -11.04
CA ASN A 18 -7.50 -34.57 -11.72
C ASN A 18 -7.95 -34.76 -13.18
N GLN A 19 -9.15 -34.30 -13.55
CA GLN A 19 -9.65 -34.34 -14.92
C GLN A 19 -9.10 -33.21 -15.80
N MET A 20 -8.50 -32.18 -15.19
CA MET A 20 -7.87 -31.07 -15.90
C MET A 20 -6.44 -31.43 -16.33
N ARG A 21 -5.94 -30.76 -17.36
CA ARG A 21 -4.53 -30.88 -17.75
C ARG A 21 -3.63 -30.32 -16.64
N PRO A 22 -2.54 -31.00 -16.26
CA PRO A 22 -1.60 -30.47 -15.30
C PRO A 22 -1.04 -29.12 -15.77
N MET A 23 -1.11 -28.11 -14.91
CA MET A 23 -0.58 -26.77 -15.18
C MET A 23 0.30 -26.33 -14.01
N VAL A 24 1.60 -26.17 -14.25
CA VAL A 24 2.54 -25.64 -13.25
C VAL A 24 2.73 -24.16 -13.53
N VAL A 25 2.12 -23.32 -12.68
CA VAL A 25 2.20 -21.85 -12.79
C VAL A 25 2.98 -21.29 -11.61
N GLN A 26 3.93 -20.41 -11.90
CA GLN A 26 4.63 -19.64 -10.86
C GLN A 26 3.74 -18.47 -10.42
N SER A 27 3.63 -18.25 -9.11
CA SER A 27 2.92 -17.08 -8.58
C SER A 27 3.64 -15.78 -8.98
N SER A 28 2.88 -14.72 -9.22
CA SER A 28 3.43 -13.40 -9.51
C SER A 28 4.16 -12.81 -8.30
N GLU A 29 5.07 -11.88 -8.55
CA GLU A 29 5.73 -11.13 -7.50
C GLU A 29 4.74 -10.33 -6.65
N ASP A 30 3.76 -9.68 -7.30
CA ASP A 30 2.73 -8.89 -6.63
C ASP A 30 1.91 -9.70 -5.62
N PHE A 31 1.66 -10.99 -5.90
CA PHE A 31 1.01 -11.89 -4.96
C PHE A 31 1.81 -12.02 -3.65
N TYR A 32 3.12 -12.20 -3.76
CA TYR A 32 4.00 -12.31 -2.59
C TYR A 32 4.10 -10.99 -1.83
N LEU A 33 4.19 -9.87 -2.54
CA LEU A 33 4.23 -8.53 -1.93
C LEU A 33 2.93 -8.18 -1.21
N ALA A 34 1.77 -8.45 -1.81
CA ALA A 34 0.47 -8.23 -1.20
C ALA A 34 0.27 -9.12 0.04
N LYS A 35 0.68 -10.39 -0.04
CA LYS A 35 0.64 -11.32 1.09
C LYS A 35 1.50 -10.83 2.25
N ALA A 36 2.71 -10.37 1.98
CA ALA A 36 3.60 -9.79 2.99
C ALA A 36 2.97 -8.56 3.66
N ARG A 37 2.53 -7.59 2.85
CA ARG A 37 1.87 -6.37 3.35
C ARG A 37 0.67 -6.70 4.24
N THR A 38 -0.16 -7.66 3.84
CA THR A 38 -1.35 -8.05 4.61
C THR A 38 -0.98 -8.66 5.95
N LEU A 39 -0.07 -9.64 5.95
CA LEU A 39 0.32 -10.35 7.16
C LEU A 39 1.07 -9.47 8.16
N GLU A 40 1.77 -8.44 7.70
CA GLU A 40 2.57 -7.61 8.57
C GLU A 40 1.95 -6.25 8.92
N CYS A 41 1.22 -5.59 7.99
CA CYS A 41 0.63 -4.27 8.24
C CYS A 41 -0.75 -4.33 8.89
N ILE A 42 -1.56 -5.34 8.54
CA ILE A 42 -3.00 -5.31 8.80
C ILE A 42 -3.37 -6.16 10.03
N ILE A 43 -2.55 -7.17 10.35
CA ILE A 43 -2.84 -8.14 11.42
C ILE A 43 -1.88 -7.88 12.59
N PRO A 44 -2.25 -7.07 13.59
CA PRO A 44 -1.32 -6.58 14.62
C PRO A 44 -0.91 -7.63 15.67
N ASP A 45 -1.64 -8.74 15.83
CA ASP A 45 -1.57 -9.53 17.08
C ASP A 45 -1.39 -11.05 16.94
N VAL A 46 -0.71 -11.50 15.89
CA VAL A 46 -0.30 -12.92 15.82
C VAL A 46 1.09 -13.05 16.46
N THR A 47 1.08 -13.37 17.75
CA THR A 47 2.22 -13.71 18.63
C THR A 47 3.09 -14.87 18.14
N SER A 48 2.76 -15.46 16.99
CA SER A 48 3.60 -16.35 16.19
C SER A 48 3.40 -15.98 14.72
N SER A 49 4.12 -14.95 14.25
CA SER A 49 3.92 -14.36 12.92
C SER A 49 3.79 -15.47 11.85
N PRO A 50 2.65 -15.58 11.14
CA PRO A 50 2.48 -16.52 10.04
C PRO A 50 3.55 -16.33 8.98
N VAL A 51 4.11 -15.12 8.88
CA VAL A 51 5.30 -14.80 8.07
C VAL A 51 6.51 -15.56 8.58
N ILE A 52 6.82 -15.53 9.88
CA ILE A 52 7.96 -16.27 10.46
C ILE A 52 7.79 -17.79 10.31
N CYS A 53 6.61 -18.35 10.57
CA CYS A 53 6.35 -19.78 10.36
C CYS A 53 6.43 -20.17 8.87
N TRP A 54 5.89 -19.34 7.98
CA TRP A 54 5.98 -19.52 6.53
C TRP A 54 7.42 -19.39 6.01
N MET A 55 8.20 -18.45 6.54
CA MET A 55 9.62 -18.28 6.25
C MET A 55 10.45 -19.48 6.75
N ASN A 56 10.11 -20.03 7.91
CA ASN A 56 10.86 -21.13 8.52
C ASN A 56 10.53 -22.50 7.91
N GLY A 57 9.31 -22.72 7.41
CA GLY A 57 8.85 -24.01 6.87
C GLY A 57 9.21 -24.28 5.40
N ARG A 58 9.90 -23.36 4.72
CA ARG A 58 10.18 -23.41 3.28
C ARG A 58 11.66 -23.12 3.01
N LYS A 59 12.54 -24.03 3.40
CA LYS A 59 13.99 -23.82 3.28
C LYS A 59 14.63 -24.17 1.93
N GLU A 60 13.97 -24.88 1.00
CA GLU A 60 14.74 -25.51 -0.10
C GLU A 60 14.33 -25.23 -1.56
N THR A 61 13.22 -24.55 -1.89
CA THR A 61 12.85 -24.35 -3.30
C THR A 61 12.19 -23.00 -3.61
N PHE A 62 12.88 -21.90 -3.30
CA PHE A 62 12.43 -20.56 -3.71
C PHE A 62 13.55 -19.86 -4.48
N VAL A 63 13.44 -19.97 -5.81
CA VAL A 63 14.24 -19.25 -6.78
C VAL A 63 14.12 -17.75 -6.46
N SER A 64 15.27 -17.08 -6.36
CA SER A 64 15.46 -15.64 -6.08
C SER A 64 15.45 -15.20 -4.61
N ASN A 65 16.64 -15.31 -3.99
CA ASN A 65 17.04 -14.76 -2.68
C ASN A 65 16.90 -13.21 -2.53
N GLU A 66 16.37 -12.48 -3.51
CA GLU A 66 16.19 -11.02 -3.47
C GLU A 66 14.76 -10.61 -3.08
N GLN A 67 13.74 -11.27 -3.63
CA GLN A 67 12.32 -10.99 -3.36
C GLN A 67 11.92 -11.32 -1.90
N HIS A 68 12.58 -12.29 -1.28
CA HIS A 68 12.36 -12.67 0.12
C HIS A 68 12.95 -11.68 1.14
N ASN A 69 14.09 -11.05 0.82
CA ASN A 69 14.67 -10.00 1.67
C ASN A 69 13.79 -8.73 1.72
N MET A 70 12.77 -8.63 0.86
CA MET A 70 11.88 -7.48 0.81
C MET A 70 10.78 -7.49 1.86
N VAL A 71 10.31 -8.68 2.21
CA VAL A 71 9.29 -8.92 3.24
C VAL A 71 9.90 -8.72 4.64
N VAL A 72 11.10 -9.24 4.86
CA VAL A 72 11.78 -9.24 6.18
C VAL A 72 12.11 -7.83 6.71
N LEU A 73 12.21 -6.82 5.85
CA LEU A 73 12.60 -5.45 6.23
C LEU A 73 11.46 -4.63 6.83
N TYR A 74 10.22 -5.14 6.77
CA TYR A 74 9.02 -4.40 7.14
C TYR A 74 8.85 -4.21 8.67
N ARG A 75 9.09 -5.23 9.51
CA ARG A 75 8.94 -5.10 10.99
C ARG A 75 10.20 -4.60 11.72
N ARG A 76 11.37 -4.61 11.06
CA ARG A 76 12.67 -4.29 11.70
C ARG A 76 13.06 -2.81 11.53
N TRP A 77 12.08 -1.90 11.56
CA TRP A 77 12.26 -0.44 11.57
C TRP A 77 12.10 0.16 12.97
N LYS A 78 12.62 -0.53 13.99
CA LYS A 78 13.38 0.16 15.05
C LYS A 78 14.85 0.07 14.66
N PRO A 79 15.64 1.12 14.91
CA PRO A 79 16.58 1.71 13.96
C PRO A 79 17.69 0.75 13.55
N ILE A 80 17.54 0.04 12.44
CA ILE A 80 18.66 -0.67 11.81
C ILE A 80 19.09 0.14 10.59
N ASN A 81 19.83 1.20 10.89
CA ASN A 81 20.86 1.62 9.97
C ASN A 81 21.81 0.42 9.78
N THR A 82 22.22 0.17 8.54
CA THR A 82 23.47 -0.52 8.18
C THR A 82 23.45 -2.06 8.03
N THR A 83 22.65 -2.61 7.12
CA THR A 83 23.00 -3.92 6.50
C THR A 83 23.11 -3.81 4.97
N ARG A 84 24.10 -4.50 4.38
CA ARG A 84 24.31 -4.58 2.91
C ARG A 84 23.05 -5.03 2.16
N ARG A 85 22.20 -5.83 2.81
CA ARG A 85 20.91 -6.32 2.28
C ARG A 85 19.90 -5.19 2.05
N VAL A 86 19.72 -4.27 3.01
CA VAL A 86 18.87 -3.07 2.87
C VAL A 86 19.33 -2.19 1.70
N LYS A 87 20.65 -2.01 1.54
CA LYS A 87 21.20 -1.20 0.44
C LYS A 87 20.94 -1.84 -0.94
N ARG A 88 21.01 -3.18 -1.06
CA ARG A 88 20.69 -3.91 -2.30
C ARG A 88 19.18 -3.87 -2.62
N CYS A 89 18.36 -4.13 -1.61
CA CYS A 89 16.91 -3.97 -1.66
C CYS A 89 16.53 -2.56 -2.16
N ASN A 90 17.05 -1.51 -1.53
CA ASN A 90 16.80 -0.13 -1.98
C ASN A 90 17.23 0.12 -3.43
N ARG A 91 18.26 -0.56 -3.93
CA ARG A 91 18.69 -0.44 -5.33
C ARG A 91 17.72 -1.15 -6.27
N TYR A 92 17.25 -2.33 -5.92
CA TYR A 92 16.24 -3.07 -6.68
C TYR A 92 14.93 -2.27 -6.80
N TRP A 93 14.42 -1.73 -5.69
CA TRP A 93 13.22 -0.88 -5.71
C TRP A 93 13.43 0.42 -6.46
N ARG A 94 14.63 1.01 -6.41
CA ARG A 94 14.95 2.19 -7.24
C ARG A 94 14.86 1.90 -8.73
N GLN A 95 15.15 0.68 -9.17
CA GLN A 95 15.11 0.29 -10.58
C GLN A 95 13.71 -0.16 -11.01
N ASN A 96 12.92 -0.72 -10.10
CA ASN A 96 11.60 -1.32 -10.39
C ASN A 96 10.43 -0.54 -9.74
N LEU A 97 10.61 0.76 -9.51
CA LEU A 97 9.64 1.61 -8.79
C LEU A 97 8.35 1.86 -9.59
N ALA A 98 8.44 1.71 -10.92
CA ALA A 98 7.34 1.88 -11.87
C ALA A 98 6.50 0.60 -12.05
N THR A 99 7.13 -0.59 -11.95
CA THR A 99 6.50 -1.87 -12.29
C THR A 99 5.70 -2.48 -11.16
N HIS A 100 6.07 -2.22 -9.91
CA HIS A 100 5.36 -2.73 -8.75
C HIS A 100 4.67 -1.56 -8.06
N GLY A 101 3.35 -1.45 -8.22
CA GLY A 101 2.47 -0.45 -7.58
C GLY A 101 2.43 -0.52 -6.04
N ILE A 102 3.48 -1.06 -5.42
CA ILE A 102 3.65 -1.25 -3.99
C ILE A 102 5.08 -0.87 -3.65
N SER A 103 5.45 0.41 -3.82
CA SER A 103 6.66 0.90 -3.16
C SER A 103 6.35 1.19 -1.68
N ILE A 104 6.31 0.11 -0.89
CA ILE A 104 6.42 0.14 0.58
C ILE A 104 7.60 1.03 1.04
N TRP A 105 8.64 1.17 0.19
CA TRP A 105 9.76 2.10 0.42
C TRP A 105 9.35 3.56 0.53
N LEU A 106 8.27 3.94 -0.12
CA LEU A 106 7.89 5.32 -0.28
C LEU A 106 7.15 5.85 0.96
N LEU A 107 6.27 5.03 1.52
CA LEU A 107 5.72 5.17 2.88
C LEU A 107 6.85 5.31 3.93
N ILE A 108 7.93 4.53 3.79
CA ILE A 108 9.12 4.58 4.66
C ILE A 108 9.92 5.88 4.48
N SER A 109 10.03 6.43 3.27
CA SER A 109 10.73 7.71 3.03
C SER A 109 9.92 8.95 3.46
N ILE A 110 8.59 8.86 3.36
CA ILE A 110 7.65 9.93 3.72
C ILE A 110 7.51 10.04 5.24
N LEU A 111 7.46 8.91 5.96
CA LEU A 111 7.31 8.88 7.42
C LEU A 111 8.66 8.88 8.17
N GLY A 112 9.76 8.55 7.50
CA GLY A 112 11.06 8.30 8.12
C GLY A 112 12.08 9.41 7.92
N LYS A 113 12.06 10.42 8.80
CA LYS A 113 13.12 11.42 9.04
C LYS A 113 13.37 12.42 7.91
N ASN A 114 12.67 13.55 7.94
CA ASN A 114 13.07 14.84 7.32
C ASN A 114 13.59 14.75 5.85
N LYS A 115 13.07 13.78 5.08
CA LYS A 115 13.50 13.45 3.71
C LYS A 115 12.35 13.58 2.71
N ALA A 116 11.35 14.38 3.04
CA ALA A 116 10.21 14.65 2.16
C ALA A 116 10.67 15.11 0.77
N ASN A 117 11.67 15.99 0.68
CA ASN A 117 12.22 16.46 -0.59
C ASN A 117 12.83 15.34 -1.46
N ASP A 118 13.54 14.39 -0.85
CA ASP A 118 14.07 13.22 -1.57
C ASP A 118 12.94 12.34 -2.12
N ALA A 119 11.86 12.17 -1.34
CA ALA A 119 10.69 11.39 -1.74
C ALA A 119 9.95 12.07 -2.90
N ILE A 120 9.70 13.37 -2.78
CA ILE A 120 9.06 14.20 -3.82
C ILE A 120 9.86 14.11 -5.13
N ASN A 121 11.17 14.34 -5.08
CA ASN A 121 12.02 14.31 -6.28
C ASN A 121 12.00 12.95 -6.98
N ARG A 122 11.94 11.85 -6.22
CA ARG A 122 11.86 10.51 -6.80
C ARG A 122 10.51 10.23 -7.44
N LEU A 123 9.43 10.63 -6.77
CA LEU A 123 8.07 10.44 -7.27
C LEU A 123 7.78 11.24 -8.52
N LYS A 124 8.25 12.49 -8.58
CA LYS A 124 8.15 13.32 -9.79
C LYS A 124 8.80 12.68 -11.01
N ASN A 125 9.86 11.90 -10.80
CA ASN A 125 10.60 11.20 -11.86
C ASN A 125 10.02 9.81 -12.17
N ALA A 126 8.95 9.37 -11.50
CA ALA A 126 8.34 8.08 -11.80
C ALA A 126 7.57 8.14 -13.13
N ARG A 127 7.90 7.23 -14.05
CA ARG A 127 7.31 7.17 -15.40
C ARG A 127 5.79 7.12 -15.38
N ASP A 128 5.22 6.37 -14.44
CA ASP A 128 3.78 6.09 -14.38
C ASP A 128 3.03 7.00 -13.40
N LEU A 129 3.63 8.11 -12.95
CA LEU A 129 3.00 9.02 -11.98
C LEU A 129 1.61 9.51 -12.44
N ARG A 130 1.44 9.74 -13.76
CA ARG A 130 0.18 10.28 -14.30
C ARG A 130 -0.95 9.23 -14.37
N THR A 131 -0.62 7.95 -14.39
CA THR A 131 -1.58 6.85 -14.58
C THR A 131 -1.77 6.01 -13.32
N ASN A 132 -0.79 5.99 -12.41
CA ASN A 132 -0.83 5.16 -11.22
C ASN A 132 -1.37 5.93 -10.01
N PRO A 133 -2.59 5.62 -9.50
CA PRO A 133 -3.19 6.33 -8.39
C PRO A 133 -2.39 6.23 -7.09
N VAL A 134 -1.70 5.10 -6.87
CA VAL A 134 -0.87 4.90 -5.68
C VAL A 134 0.31 5.87 -5.66
N LEU A 135 0.93 6.13 -6.81
CA LEU A 135 2.02 7.10 -6.92
C LEU A 135 1.53 8.54 -6.70
N GLN A 136 0.33 8.87 -7.16
CA GLN A 136 -0.28 10.19 -6.98
C GLN A 136 -0.57 10.47 -5.51
N LEU A 137 -1.28 9.57 -4.82
CA LEU A 137 -1.56 9.68 -3.38
C LEU A 137 -0.29 9.80 -2.57
N ASN A 138 0.69 8.97 -2.89
CA ASN A 138 1.95 8.98 -2.20
C ASN A 138 2.74 10.29 -2.42
N LEU A 139 2.72 10.85 -3.63
CA LEU A 139 3.33 12.16 -3.90
C LEU A 139 2.63 13.27 -3.12
N ALA A 140 1.30 13.26 -3.07
CA ALA A 140 0.53 14.20 -2.27
C ALA A 140 0.88 14.09 -0.77
N ASN A 141 0.96 12.88 -0.23
CA ASN A 141 1.39 12.67 1.15
C ASN A 141 2.84 13.14 1.39
N ALA A 142 3.75 12.90 0.44
CA ALA A 142 5.13 13.41 0.52
C ALA A 142 5.18 14.95 0.58
N TYR A 143 4.33 15.63 -0.20
CA TYR A 143 4.20 17.09 -0.17
C TYR A 143 3.64 17.60 1.16
N LEU A 144 2.64 16.93 1.74
CA LEU A 144 2.12 17.28 3.07
C LEU A 144 3.20 17.18 4.15
N GLN A 145 3.93 16.07 4.19
CA GLN A 145 5.05 15.89 5.14
C GLN A 145 6.20 16.86 4.87
N GLY A 146 6.33 17.35 3.63
CA GLY A 146 7.32 18.35 3.23
C GLY A 146 6.92 19.79 3.49
N GLY A 147 5.76 20.04 4.13
CA GLY A 147 5.26 21.40 4.38
C GLY A 147 4.82 22.14 3.12
N GLN A 148 4.47 21.42 2.05
CA GLN A 148 4.00 21.95 0.77
C GLN A 148 2.52 21.56 0.54
N PRO A 149 1.57 22.01 1.40
CA PRO A 149 0.19 21.57 1.32
C PRO A 149 -0.53 22.03 0.04
N GLN A 150 -0.14 23.17 -0.55
CA GLN A 150 -0.71 23.63 -1.82
C GLN A 150 -0.44 22.66 -2.97
N GLU A 151 0.76 22.10 -3.04
CA GLU A 151 1.14 21.11 -4.06
C GLU A 151 0.39 19.80 -3.86
N ALA A 152 0.15 19.41 -2.60
CA ALA A 152 -0.67 18.26 -2.27
C ALA A 152 -2.12 18.48 -2.73
N ALA A 153 -2.73 19.62 -2.39
CA ALA A 153 -4.09 19.98 -2.78
C ALA A 153 -4.27 19.96 -4.31
N ASN A 154 -3.32 20.50 -5.08
CA ASN A 154 -3.37 20.49 -6.55
C ASN A 154 -3.44 19.07 -7.13
N ILE A 155 -2.69 18.12 -6.56
CA ILE A 155 -2.75 16.71 -6.98
C ILE A 155 -4.07 16.09 -6.53
N LEU A 156 -4.46 16.33 -5.29
CA LEU A 156 -5.60 15.68 -4.64
C LEU A 156 -6.94 16.13 -5.24
N ASN A 157 -7.09 17.40 -5.62
CA ASN A 157 -8.29 17.89 -6.31
C ASN A 157 -8.58 17.15 -7.62
N ARG A 158 -7.55 16.89 -8.43
CA ARG A 158 -7.71 16.07 -9.63
C ARG A 158 -7.90 14.59 -9.28
N TYR A 159 -7.20 14.12 -8.24
CA TYR A 159 -7.25 12.73 -7.82
C TYR A 159 -8.65 12.33 -7.35
N THR A 160 -9.27 13.10 -6.45
CA THR A 160 -10.60 12.84 -5.89
C THR A 160 -11.69 12.97 -6.96
N PHE A 161 -11.51 13.85 -7.94
CA PHE A 161 -12.40 13.92 -9.10
C PHE A 161 -12.38 12.63 -9.94
N ASN A 162 -11.21 12.02 -10.13
CA ASN A 162 -11.05 10.80 -10.92
C ASN A 162 -11.31 9.51 -10.12
N ASN A 163 -11.13 9.55 -8.79
CA ASN A 163 -11.20 8.39 -7.89
C ASN A 163 -12.17 8.72 -6.73
N LYS A 164 -13.43 9.01 -7.06
CA LYS A 164 -14.43 9.52 -6.11
C LYS A 164 -14.70 8.59 -4.94
N ASP A 165 -14.51 7.28 -5.14
CA ASP A 165 -14.77 6.25 -4.14
C ASP A 165 -13.54 5.91 -3.27
N ASP A 166 -12.39 6.56 -3.49
CA ASP A 166 -11.20 6.34 -2.66
C ASP A 166 -11.15 7.32 -1.48
N SER A 167 -11.53 6.83 -0.30
CA SER A 167 -11.48 7.59 0.96
C SER A 167 -10.09 8.16 1.26
N ASN A 168 -9.00 7.50 0.88
CA ASN A 168 -7.65 8.00 1.17
C ASN A 168 -7.39 9.35 0.47
N GLY A 169 -7.96 9.54 -0.73
CA GLY A 169 -7.86 10.80 -1.46
C GLY A 169 -8.55 11.92 -0.73
N TRP A 170 -9.79 11.69 -0.27
CA TRP A 170 -10.58 12.66 0.49
C TRP A 170 -9.94 12.99 1.85
N ASP A 171 -9.43 11.99 2.55
CA ASP A 171 -8.76 12.18 3.84
C ASP A 171 -7.47 13.00 3.72
N LEU A 172 -6.67 12.77 2.68
CA LEU A 172 -5.48 13.58 2.41
C LEU A 172 -5.84 14.98 1.93
N LEU A 173 -6.92 15.14 1.15
CA LEU A 173 -7.37 16.45 0.69
C LEU A 173 -7.82 17.30 1.87
N ALA A 174 -8.61 16.73 2.79
CA ALA A 174 -9.00 17.41 4.02
C ALA A 174 -7.77 17.85 4.84
N GLN A 175 -6.73 17.01 4.96
CA GLN A 175 -5.48 17.39 5.63
C GLN A 175 -4.74 18.53 4.91
N ALA A 176 -4.72 18.52 3.57
CA ALA A 176 -4.10 19.58 2.77
C ALA A 176 -4.81 20.92 2.96
N GLU A 177 -6.15 20.92 2.83
CA GLU A 177 -6.95 22.13 2.98
C GLU A 177 -6.94 22.68 4.42
N ALA A 178 -6.91 21.79 5.42
CA ALA A 178 -6.72 22.18 6.81
C ALA A 178 -5.37 22.89 7.03
N ALA A 179 -4.29 22.37 6.42
CA ALA A 179 -2.96 22.99 6.49
C ALA A 179 -2.87 24.33 5.73
N LEU A 180 -3.75 24.55 4.75
CA LEU A 180 -3.90 25.83 4.03
C LEU A 180 -4.87 26.80 4.72
N ASN A 181 -5.55 26.38 5.79
CA ASN A 181 -6.62 27.13 6.45
C ASN A 181 -7.84 27.41 5.56
N ASN A 182 -8.09 26.54 4.56
CA ASN A 182 -9.25 26.60 3.67
C ASN A 182 -10.41 25.80 4.28
N ARG A 183 -11.07 26.38 5.28
CA ARG A 183 -12.02 25.65 6.12
C ARG A 183 -13.19 25.02 5.34
N ASP A 184 -13.76 25.73 4.38
CA ASP A 184 -14.91 25.25 3.62
C ASP A 184 -14.54 24.03 2.76
N GLN A 185 -13.37 24.05 2.13
CA GLN A 185 -12.86 22.95 1.31
C GLN A 185 -12.47 21.75 2.16
N GLU A 186 -11.90 21.97 3.35
CA GLU A 186 -11.65 20.92 4.33
C GLU A 186 -12.95 20.22 4.72
N LEU A 187 -13.99 20.99 5.07
CA LEU A 187 -15.27 20.45 5.50
C LEU A 187 -15.95 19.66 4.39
N ALA A 188 -15.93 20.16 3.15
CA ALA A 188 -16.42 19.45 1.98
C ALA A 188 -15.69 18.12 1.76
N ALA A 189 -14.35 18.12 1.82
CA ALA A 189 -13.56 16.90 1.68
C ALA A 189 -13.84 15.87 2.80
N ARG A 190 -14.03 16.33 4.04
CA ARG A 190 -14.44 15.46 5.15
C ARG A 190 -15.84 14.89 4.94
N ALA A 191 -16.77 15.68 4.43
CA ALA A 191 -18.13 15.26 4.17
C ALA A 191 -18.18 14.07 3.20
N GLU A 192 -17.36 14.10 2.15
CA GLU A 192 -17.21 12.98 1.20
C GLU A 192 -16.69 11.71 1.88
N GLY A 193 -15.68 11.83 2.75
CA GLY A 193 -15.22 10.70 3.58
C GLY A 193 -16.34 10.10 4.45
N TYR A 194 -17.20 10.93 5.04
CA TYR A 194 -18.37 10.46 5.77
C TYR A 194 -19.42 9.82 4.85
N ALA A 195 -19.66 10.37 3.67
CA ALA A 195 -20.60 9.81 2.69
C ALA A 195 -20.17 8.41 2.25
N LEU A 196 -18.89 8.21 1.93
CA LEU A 196 -18.31 6.91 1.57
C LEU A 196 -18.42 5.87 2.70
N ALA A 197 -18.33 6.31 3.95
CA ALA A 197 -18.54 5.46 5.13
C ALA A 197 -20.03 5.18 5.44
N GLY A 198 -20.97 5.63 4.60
CA GLY A 198 -22.41 5.51 4.81
C GLY A 198 -22.98 6.45 5.88
N ARG A 199 -22.20 7.43 6.35
CA ARG A 199 -22.58 8.39 7.40
C ARG A 199 -23.13 9.69 6.81
N LEU A 200 -24.17 9.57 6.00
CA LEU A 200 -24.75 10.68 5.23
C LEU A 200 -25.17 11.88 6.09
N ARG A 201 -25.76 11.64 7.27
CA ARG A 201 -26.17 12.70 8.19
C ARG A 201 -24.99 13.52 8.71
N SER A 202 -23.88 12.86 9.04
CA SER A 202 -22.65 13.53 9.49
C SER A 202 -21.98 14.30 8.34
N GLY A 203 -22.05 13.79 7.11
CA GLY A 203 -21.58 14.51 5.93
C GLY A 203 -22.38 15.78 5.66
N TYR A 204 -23.71 15.69 5.71
CA TYR A 204 -24.61 16.83 5.49
C TYR A 204 -24.34 18.00 6.45
N PHE A 205 -24.16 17.72 7.74
CA PHE A 205 -23.86 18.75 8.75
C PHE A 205 -22.53 19.49 8.56
N LEU A 206 -21.63 18.99 7.71
CA LEU A 206 -20.35 19.67 7.45
C LEU A 206 -20.44 20.64 6.27
N VAL A 207 -21.49 20.56 5.44
CA VAL A 207 -21.62 21.34 4.20
C VAL A 207 -22.74 22.39 4.29
N GLU A 208 -23.52 22.39 5.38
CA GLU A 208 -24.41 23.50 5.78
C GLU A 208 -23.65 24.58 6.58
#